data_AF-A0A9E0FN88-F1
#
_entry.id   AF-A0A9E0FN88-F1
#
_cell.length_a   1.000
_cell.length_b   1.000
_cell.length_c   1.000
_cell.angle_alpha   90.00
_cell.angle_beta   90.00
_cell.angle_gamma   90.00
#
_symmetry.space_group_name_H-M   'P 1'
#
loop_
_entity.id
_entity.type
_entity.pdbx_description
1 polymer ?
#
loop_
_entity_poly.entity_id
_entity_poly.type
_entity_poly.pdbx_seq_one_letter_code
_entity_poly.pdbx_strand_id
1 'polypeptide(L)'
;MIPVAEQLDRARRELAVDVPLNGRIALILIDNALELMCHQKAADVLERDRGKRTLTPTQRTDARGQVFGRKVAVLKVLGHIPPEQARAINIFHRHRNQLYHVGLRNDPVVGHLARRYFELTAGLMAPLLGKERHLRWEPTLLDETAIRVLPELATASRYKNKVGITDLAERLLSDRHEPVQGFQAALRDQLLARIDLSEADFAIIATGRSGKDDPHETLRRIQLEHDTLEELFKVRRDQDKERRRRGLPEQPLDEAFMSMARWMPILVELNGRLLPRWRPKQARLPFEPWRKQARAVGTKTDTLQTLDEFDRVLREIELLDEVMAEPIDDMHGWHQHMEDVMMDRR
;
A
#
# COMPACT_ATOMS: atom_id res chain seq x y z
N MET A 1 -17.96 19.08 4.05
CA MET A 1 -18.95 18.03 3.75
C MET A 1 -19.13 17.82 2.26
N ILE A 2 -19.55 18.85 1.49
CA ILE A 2 -19.79 18.72 0.04
C ILE A 2 -18.64 18.01 -0.72
N PRO A 3 -17.35 18.37 -0.54
CA PRO A 3 -16.26 17.68 -1.24
C PRO A 3 -16.10 16.19 -0.90
N VAL A 4 -16.55 15.77 0.30
CA VAL A 4 -16.55 14.35 0.69
C VAL A 4 -17.69 13.62 -0.01
N ALA A 5 -18.89 14.22 -0.05
CA ALA A 5 -20.05 13.61 -0.72
C ALA A 5 -19.83 13.46 -2.23
N GLU A 6 -19.27 14.48 -2.88
CA GLU A 6 -18.97 14.45 -4.32
C GLU A 6 -17.92 13.39 -4.67
N GLN A 7 -16.84 13.29 -3.90
CA GLN A 7 -15.80 12.28 -4.12
C GLN A 7 -16.35 10.86 -3.93
N LEU A 8 -17.18 10.63 -2.90
CA LEU A 8 -17.78 9.32 -2.67
C LEU A 8 -18.83 8.98 -3.74
N ASP A 9 -19.68 9.92 -4.18
CA ASP A 9 -20.60 9.66 -5.30
C ASP A 9 -19.85 9.40 -6.61
N ARG A 10 -18.76 10.12 -6.88
CA ARG A 10 -17.92 9.86 -8.04
C ARG A 10 -17.29 8.47 -7.95
N ALA A 11 -16.68 8.13 -6.80
CA ALA A 11 -16.09 6.81 -6.58
C ALA A 11 -17.12 5.69 -6.78
N ARG A 12 -18.35 5.87 -6.27
CA ARG A 12 -19.45 4.92 -6.47
C ARG A 12 -19.76 4.70 -7.95
N ARG A 13 -19.81 5.76 -8.76
CA ARG A 13 -20.02 5.67 -10.22
C ARG A 13 -18.87 4.97 -10.93
N GLU A 14 -17.63 5.23 -10.52
CA GLU A 14 -16.47 4.51 -11.05
C GLU A 14 -16.57 3.01 -10.73
N LEU A 15 -16.97 2.66 -9.51
CA LEU A 15 -17.19 1.26 -9.11
C LEU A 15 -18.34 0.59 -9.86
N ALA A 16 -19.27 1.32 -10.46
CA ALA A 16 -20.30 0.72 -11.31
C ALA A 16 -19.71 0.17 -12.63
N VAL A 17 -18.53 0.65 -13.03
CA VAL A 17 -17.80 0.18 -14.21
C VAL A 17 -16.71 -0.79 -13.75
N ASP A 18 -16.91 -2.08 -13.98
CA ASP A 18 -16.03 -3.14 -13.47
C ASP A 18 -14.76 -3.32 -14.33
N VAL A 19 -13.92 -2.28 -14.37
CA VAL A 19 -12.63 -2.28 -15.05
C VAL A 19 -11.52 -1.72 -14.15
N PRO A 20 -10.26 -2.17 -14.30
CA PRO A 20 -9.18 -1.80 -13.36
C PRO A 20 -8.95 -0.29 -13.24
N LEU A 21 -9.02 0.46 -14.33
CA LEU A 21 -8.84 1.91 -14.33
C LEU A 21 -9.84 2.60 -13.39
N ASN A 22 -11.12 2.26 -13.50
CA ASN A 22 -12.18 2.84 -12.68
C ASN A 22 -12.02 2.42 -11.21
N GLY A 23 -11.59 1.17 -10.95
CA GLY A 23 -11.21 0.73 -9.60
C GLY A 23 -10.09 1.57 -8.97
N ARG A 24 -9.06 1.93 -9.74
CA ARG A 24 -7.98 2.82 -9.28
C ARG A 24 -8.48 4.23 -8.96
N ILE A 25 -9.27 4.82 -9.86
CA ILE A 25 -9.84 6.16 -9.66
C ILE A 25 -10.72 6.16 -8.40
N ALA A 26 -11.57 5.15 -8.24
CA ALA A 26 -12.39 4.97 -7.05
C ALA A 26 -11.53 4.90 -5.78
N LEU A 27 -10.48 4.07 -5.77
CA LEU A 27 -9.61 3.92 -4.60
C LEU A 27 -8.98 5.24 -4.17
N ILE A 28 -8.51 6.05 -5.13
CA ILE A 28 -7.92 7.38 -4.87
C ILE A 28 -8.96 8.33 -4.28
N LEU A 29 -10.16 8.38 -4.85
CA LEU A 29 -11.24 9.27 -4.39
C LEU A 29 -11.72 8.89 -2.99
N ILE A 30 -11.82 7.60 -2.69
CA ILE A 30 -12.23 7.08 -1.38
C ILE A 30 -11.20 7.43 -0.32
N ASP A 31 -9.92 7.19 -0.60
CA ASP A 31 -8.81 7.51 0.29
C ASP A 31 -8.81 9.01 0.62
N ASN A 32 -8.84 9.88 -0.40
CA ASN A 32 -8.91 11.32 -0.23
C ASN A 32 -10.15 11.77 0.59
N ALA A 33 -11.32 11.18 0.34
CA ALA A 33 -12.53 11.48 1.09
C ALA A 33 -12.38 11.10 2.57
N LEU A 34 -11.82 9.94 2.88
CA LEU A 34 -11.55 9.52 4.25
C LEU A 34 -10.49 10.41 4.92
N GLU A 35 -9.43 10.78 4.22
CA GLU A 35 -8.41 11.72 4.72
C GLU A 35 -9.05 13.05 5.16
N LEU A 36 -9.94 13.60 4.34
CA LEU A 36 -10.68 14.83 4.66
C LEU A 36 -11.59 14.67 5.89
N MET A 37 -12.27 13.53 6.03
CA MET A 37 -13.09 13.23 7.20
C MET A 37 -12.24 13.13 8.48
N CYS A 38 -11.12 12.41 8.41
CA CYS A 38 -10.17 12.30 9.52
C CYS A 38 -9.57 13.67 9.88
N HIS A 39 -9.24 14.50 8.88
CA HIS A 39 -8.74 15.85 9.11
C HIS A 39 -9.78 16.72 9.83
N GLN A 40 -11.05 16.71 9.38
CA GLN A 40 -12.14 17.43 10.03
C GLN A 40 -12.34 16.96 11.48
N LYS A 41 -12.34 15.65 11.70
CA LYS A 41 -12.47 15.10 13.06
C LYS A 41 -11.31 15.49 13.96
N ALA A 42 -10.08 15.46 13.44
CA ALA A 42 -8.89 15.88 14.18
C ALA A 42 -8.96 17.36 14.55
N ALA A 43 -9.44 18.22 13.65
CA ALA A 43 -9.67 19.64 13.93
C ALA A 43 -10.72 19.83 15.04
N ASP A 44 -11.86 19.13 14.97
CA ASP A 44 -12.90 19.17 16.02
C ASP A 44 -12.35 18.75 17.39
N VAL A 45 -11.53 17.71 17.43
CA VAL A 45 -10.88 17.23 18.66
C VAL A 45 -9.91 18.29 19.20
N LEU A 46 -9.07 18.87 18.34
CA LEU A 46 -8.10 19.90 18.73
C LEU A 46 -8.78 21.15 19.29
N GLU A 47 -9.89 21.60 18.69
CA GLU A 47 -10.66 22.73 19.21
C GLU A 47 -11.21 22.45 20.61
N ARG A 48 -11.74 21.23 20.86
CA ARG A 48 -12.20 20.82 22.19
C ARG A 48 -11.07 20.67 23.20
N ASP A 49 -9.89 20.24 22.74
CA ASP A 49 -8.71 20.07 23.60
C ASP A 49 -8.16 21.41 24.12
N ARG A 50 -8.37 22.53 23.42
CA ARG A 50 -7.88 23.86 23.86
C ARG A 50 -8.30 24.22 25.29
N GLY A 51 -9.50 23.82 25.71
CA GLY A 51 -10.01 24.06 27.06
C GLY A 51 -9.61 23.01 28.09
N LYS A 52 -9.39 21.75 27.70
CA LYS A 52 -9.20 20.62 28.64
C LYS A 52 -7.77 20.09 28.72
N ARG A 53 -6.96 20.29 27.67
CA ARG A 53 -5.56 19.81 27.53
C ARG A 53 -5.38 18.30 27.78
N THR A 54 -6.33 17.50 27.32
CA THR A 54 -6.34 16.03 27.41
C THR A 54 -5.35 15.33 26.47
N LEU A 55 -5.00 15.93 25.33
CA LEU A 55 -4.05 15.36 24.38
C LEU A 55 -2.60 15.61 24.80
N THR A 56 -1.72 14.65 24.53
CA THR A 56 -0.27 14.84 24.68
C THR A 56 0.30 15.78 23.59
N PRO A 57 1.47 16.42 23.81
CA PRO A 57 2.11 17.25 22.77
C PRO A 57 2.31 16.52 21.44
N THR A 58 2.70 15.25 21.49
CA THR A 58 2.87 14.39 20.30
C THR A 58 1.55 14.18 19.58
N GLN A 59 0.47 13.82 20.30
CA GLN A 59 -0.85 13.64 19.72
C GLN A 59 -1.39 14.93 19.06
N ARG A 60 -1.15 16.09 19.67
CA ARG A 60 -1.53 17.38 19.05
C ARG A 60 -0.75 17.64 17.77
N THR A 61 0.54 17.33 17.76
CA THR A 61 1.41 17.48 16.59
C THR A 61 0.94 16.57 15.46
N ASP A 62 0.69 15.30 15.77
CA ASP A 62 0.22 14.30 14.81
C ASP A 62 -1.18 14.62 14.27
N ALA A 63 -2.10 15.09 15.13
CA ALA A 63 -3.43 15.53 14.71
C ALA A 63 -3.37 16.74 13.76
N ARG A 64 -2.41 17.66 13.95
CA ARG A 64 -2.20 18.83 13.08
C ARG A 64 -1.43 18.52 11.81
N GLY A 65 -0.49 17.59 11.86
CA GLY A 65 0.44 17.29 10.78
C GLY A 65 -0.25 16.78 9.51
N GLN A 66 0.51 16.63 8.42
CA GLN A 66 0.00 16.18 7.13
C GLN A 66 0.04 14.65 6.95
N VAL A 67 0.67 13.92 7.87
CA VAL A 67 0.84 12.47 7.75
C VAL A 67 -0.46 11.76 8.13
N PHE A 68 -1.19 11.26 7.12
CA PHE A 68 -2.50 10.65 7.30
C PHE A 68 -2.51 9.50 8.32
N GLY A 69 -1.58 8.54 8.20
CA GLY A 69 -1.50 7.40 9.13
C GLY A 69 -1.34 7.80 10.60
N ARG A 70 -0.66 8.94 10.89
CA ARG A 70 -0.53 9.46 12.26
C ARG A 70 -1.84 10.05 12.77
N LYS A 71 -2.61 10.73 11.92
CA LYS A 71 -3.97 11.18 12.28
C LYS A 71 -4.88 10.00 12.59
N VAL A 72 -4.87 8.97 11.75
CA VAL A 72 -5.63 7.72 11.99
C VAL A 72 -5.25 7.10 13.33
N ALA A 73 -3.95 7.05 13.66
CA ALA A 73 -3.48 6.54 14.95
C ALA A 73 -4.02 7.35 16.15
N VAL A 74 -4.03 8.69 16.06
CA VAL A 74 -4.63 9.55 17.11
C VAL A 74 -6.14 9.28 17.23
N LEU A 75 -6.88 9.25 16.12
CA LEU A 75 -8.33 9.04 16.13
C LEU A 75 -8.71 7.63 16.63
N LYS A 76 -7.86 6.63 16.40
CA LYS A 76 -7.98 5.29 17.00
C LYS A 76 -7.87 5.34 18.53
N VAL A 77 -6.83 5.99 19.05
CA VAL A 77 -6.61 6.11 20.51
C VAL A 77 -7.77 6.83 21.19
N LEU A 78 -8.39 7.78 20.51
CA LEU A 78 -9.57 8.52 21.00
C LEU A 78 -10.91 7.78 20.82
N GLY A 79 -10.89 6.55 20.28
CA GLY A 79 -12.10 5.74 20.09
C GLY A 79 -13.01 6.20 18.95
N HIS A 80 -12.51 7.03 18.03
CA HIS A 80 -13.28 7.46 16.85
C HIS A 80 -13.17 6.50 15.68
N ILE A 81 -12.13 5.68 15.65
CA ILE A 81 -11.92 4.63 14.65
C ILE A 81 -11.59 3.34 15.40
N PRO A 82 -12.35 2.25 15.19
CA PRO A 82 -12.03 0.94 15.78
C PRO A 82 -10.63 0.44 15.38
N PRO A 83 -9.91 -0.29 16.25
CA PRO A 83 -8.53 -0.71 15.97
C PRO A 83 -8.35 -1.53 14.68
N GLU A 84 -9.28 -2.43 14.38
CA GLU A 84 -9.31 -3.26 13.18
C GLU A 84 -9.54 -2.43 11.91
N GLN A 85 -10.44 -1.45 11.97
CA GLN A 85 -10.66 -0.53 10.85
C GLN A 85 -9.46 0.39 10.63
N ALA A 86 -8.80 0.84 11.70
CA ALA A 86 -7.58 1.63 11.59
C ALA A 86 -6.44 0.85 10.91
N ARG A 87 -6.32 -0.47 11.12
CA ARG A 87 -5.38 -1.30 10.37
C ARG A 87 -5.77 -1.39 8.89
N ALA A 88 -7.03 -1.70 8.60
CA ALA A 88 -7.54 -1.79 7.24
C ALA A 88 -7.36 -0.48 6.45
N ILE A 89 -7.61 0.68 7.07
CA ILE A 89 -7.36 1.99 6.45
C ILE A 89 -5.91 2.12 5.99
N ASN A 90 -4.95 1.75 6.84
CA ASN A 90 -3.53 1.84 6.49
C ASN A 90 -3.14 0.85 5.38
N ILE A 91 -3.81 -0.29 5.26
CA ILE A 91 -3.63 -1.24 4.16
C ILE A 91 -4.17 -0.64 2.85
N PHE A 92 -5.41 -0.16 2.85
CA PHE A 92 -5.99 0.49 1.67
C PHE A 92 -5.20 1.70 1.20
N HIS A 93 -4.79 2.56 2.13
CA HIS A 93 -3.96 3.73 1.83
C HIS A 93 -2.61 3.34 1.19
N ARG A 94 -1.99 2.25 1.64
CA ARG A 94 -0.78 1.72 1.00
C ARG A 94 -1.04 1.24 -0.41
N HIS A 95 -2.11 0.47 -0.64
CA HIS A 95 -2.47 0.04 -1.99
C HIS A 95 -2.72 1.23 -2.91
N ARG A 96 -3.37 2.28 -2.41
CA ARG A 96 -3.53 3.55 -3.15
C ARG A 96 -2.17 4.17 -3.50
N ASN A 97 -1.22 4.21 -2.58
CA ASN A 97 0.12 4.74 -2.85
C ASN A 97 0.91 3.87 -3.84
N GLN A 98 0.72 2.55 -3.82
CA GLN A 98 1.34 1.63 -4.80
C GLN A 98 0.87 1.90 -6.24
N LEU A 99 -0.35 2.41 -6.45
CA LEU A 99 -0.85 2.74 -7.79
C LEU A 99 0.05 3.73 -8.55
N TYR A 100 0.82 4.55 -7.84
CA TYR A 100 1.75 5.51 -8.45
C TYR A 100 3.13 4.94 -8.78
N HIS A 101 3.51 3.81 -8.18
CA HIS A 101 4.90 3.36 -8.15
C HIS A 101 5.13 1.97 -8.75
N VAL A 102 4.17 1.05 -8.65
CA VAL A 102 4.41 -0.37 -8.94
C VAL A 102 3.61 -0.88 -10.17
N GLY A 103 2.95 0.03 -10.89
CA GLY A 103 2.22 -0.28 -12.13
C GLY A 103 0.96 -1.15 -11.93
N LEU A 104 0.55 -1.84 -12.99
CA LEU A 104 -0.70 -2.61 -13.14
C LEU A 104 -0.75 -3.92 -12.31
N ARG A 105 0.21 -4.16 -11.41
CA ARG A 105 0.43 -5.47 -10.74
C ARG A 105 -0.78 -5.96 -9.93
N ASN A 106 -1.57 -5.05 -9.38
CA ASN A 106 -2.73 -5.36 -8.54
C ASN A 106 -4.07 -5.05 -9.23
N ASP A 107 -4.07 -4.88 -10.56
CA ASP A 107 -5.27 -4.61 -11.35
C ASP A 107 -6.41 -5.61 -11.15
N PRO A 108 -6.16 -6.93 -11.05
CA PRO A 108 -7.24 -7.89 -10.86
C PRO A 108 -8.03 -7.70 -9.55
N VAL A 109 -7.44 -7.06 -8.54
CA VAL A 109 -8.06 -6.89 -7.22
C VAL A 109 -8.38 -5.44 -6.86
N VAL A 110 -7.91 -4.46 -7.63
CA VAL A 110 -8.06 -3.04 -7.25
C VAL A 110 -9.52 -2.61 -7.12
N GLY A 111 -10.41 -3.10 -8.00
CA GLY A 111 -11.85 -2.85 -7.91
C GLY A 111 -12.45 -3.44 -6.63
N HIS A 112 -12.07 -4.67 -6.29
CA HIS A 112 -12.50 -5.34 -5.05
C HIS A 112 -12.03 -4.60 -3.80
N LEU A 113 -10.77 -4.16 -3.76
CA LEU A 113 -10.21 -3.34 -2.68
C LEU A 113 -10.96 -2.02 -2.54
N ALA A 114 -11.20 -1.32 -3.65
CA ALA A 114 -11.90 -0.05 -3.66
C ALA A 114 -13.35 -0.18 -3.15
N ARG A 115 -14.09 -1.23 -3.54
CA ARG A 115 -15.44 -1.49 -3.02
C ARG A 115 -15.44 -1.68 -1.50
N ARG A 116 -14.56 -2.53 -0.97
CA ARG A 116 -14.48 -2.72 0.50
C ARG A 116 -14.02 -1.46 1.22
N TYR A 117 -13.12 -0.68 0.62
CA TYR A 117 -12.71 0.57 1.22
C TYR A 117 -13.83 1.61 1.22
N PHE A 118 -14.65 1.65 0.17
CA PHE A 118 -15.85 2.49 0.08
C PHE A 118 -16.82 2.19 1.23
N GLU A 119 -17.13 0.91 1.45
CA GLU A 119 -18.03 0.46 2.52
C GLU A 119 -17.50 0.83 3.90
N LEU A 120 -16.21 0.58 4.16
CA LEU A 120 -15.56 0.96 5.41
C LEU A 120 -15.61 2.48 5.61
N THR A 121 -15.33 3.24 4.56
CA THR A 121 -15.34 4.71 4.59
C THR A 121 -16.73 5.27 4.87
N ALA A 122 -17.76 4.72 4.22
CA ALA A 122 -19.15 5.08 4.46
C ALA A 122 -19.58 4.76 5.91
N GLY A 123 -19.20 3.59 6.43
CA GLY A 123 -19.46 3.20 7.83
C GLY A 123 -18.77 4.12 8.86
N LEU A 124 -17.65 4.74 8.51
CA LEU A 124 -16.91 5.68 9.35
C LEU A 124 -17.41 7.13 9.26
N MET A 125 -18.36 7.44 8.37
CA MET A 125 -18.85 8.81 8.20
C MET A 125 -19.44 9.37 9.50
N ALA A 126 -20.36 8.65 10.17
CA ALA A 126 -20.99 9.15 11.39
C ALA A 126 -20.00 9.29 12.58
N PRO A 127 -19.10 8.33 12.86
CA PRO A 127 -18.05 8.50 13.87
C PRO A 127 -17.13 9.71 13.63
N LEU A 128 -16.79 10.00 12.37
CA LEU A 128 -15.86 11.07 11.99
C LEU A 128 -16.54 12.43 11.79
N LEU A 129 -17.78 12.45 11.31
CA LEU A 129 -18.52 13.67 10.98
C LEU A 129 -19.67 13.98 11.94
N GLY A 130 -19.94 13.11 12.92
CA GLY A 130 -21.09 13.26 13.82
C GLY A 130 -22.42 12.93 13.12
N LYS A 131 -23.53 13.26 13.79
CA LYS A 131 -24.88 12.92 13.32
C LYS A 131 -25.35 13.78 12.13
N GLU A 132 -25.00 15.06 12.17
CA GLU A 132 -25.40 16.04 11.16
C GLU A 132 -24.23 16.95 10.81
N ARG A 133 -24.16 17.41 9.55
CA ARG A 133 -23.26 18.47 9.14
C ARG A 133 -24.01 19.57 8.41
N HIS A 134 -23.62 20.81 8.69
CA HIS A 134 -24.06 21.95 7.89
C HIS A 134 -23.47 21.87 6.48
N LEU A 135 -24.33 22.04 5.50
CA LEU A 135 -23.94 22.26 4.12
C LEU A 135 -23.68 23.76 3.98
N ARG A 136 -22.42 24.14 3.82
CA ARG A 136 -22.02 25.52 3.51
C ARG A 136 -21.48 25.52 2.09
N TRP A 137 -22.06 26.33 1.22
CA TRP A 137 -21.67 26.40 -0.19
C TRP A 137 -21.80 27.82 -0.75
N GLU A 138 -21.11 28.04 -1.88
CA GLU A 138 -21.35 29.15 -2.79
C GLU A 138 -22.31 28.67 -3.89
N PRO A 139 -23.45 29.33 -4.15
CA PRO A 139 -24.41 28.89 -5.17
C PRO A 139 -23.80 28.73 -6.56
N THR A 140 -22.77 29.52 -6.88
CA THR A 140 -22.04 29.49 -8.16
C THR A 140 -21.17 28.24 -8.33
N LEU A 141 -20.93 27.48 -7.25
CA LEU A 141 -20.13 26.26 -7.26
C LEU A 141 -21.01 24.99 -7.20
N LEU A 142 -22.34 25.14 -7.16
CA LEU A 142 -23.24 23.99 -7.24
C LEU A 142 -23.42 23.54 -8.68
N ASP A 143 -23.12 22.29 -8.94
CA ASP A 143 -23.53 21.60 -10.15
C ASP A 143 -24.67 20.60 -9.87
N GLU A 144 -25.19 19.99 -10.93
CA GLU A 144 -26.24 18.97 -10.83
C GLU A 144 -25.76 17.72 -10.05
N THR A 145 -24.45 17.45 -10.03
CA THR A 145 -23.86 16.33 -9.27
C THR A 145 -24.04 16.53 -7.78
N ALA A 146 -23.69 17.71 -7.27
CA ALA A 146 -23.82 18.06 -5.86
C ALA A 146 -25.28 17.98 -5.39
N ILE A 147 -26.21 18.49 -6.20
CA ILE A 147 -27.65 18.45 -5.89
C ILE A 147 -28.19 17.01 -5.87
N ARG A 148 -27.74 16.15 -6.79
CA ARG A 148 -28.16 14.75 -6.84
C ARG A 148 -27.77 13.99 -5.57
N VAL A 149 -26.54 14.17 -5.09
CA VAL A 149 -26.05 13.47 -3.88
C VAL A 149 -26.55 14.12 -2.59
N LEU A 150 -26.80 15.43 -2.62
CA LEU A 150 -27.29 16.23 -1.50
C LEU A 150 -28.53 17.03 -1.93
N PRO A 151 -29.70 16.40 -2.07
CA PRO A 151 -30.95 17.05 -2.48
C PRO A 151 -31.37 18.18 -1.54
N GLU A 152 -30.85 18.19 -0.30
CA GLU A 152 -31.03 19.28 0.65
C GLU A 152 -30.49 20.61 0.11
N LEU A 153 -29.60 20.61 -0.88
CA LEU A 153 -29.06 21.81 -1.53
C LEU A 153 -30.10 22.50 -2.44
N ALA A 154 -31.10 21.76 -2.95
CA ALA A 154 -32.12 22.31 -3.86
C ALA A 154 -33.26 23.03 -3.13
N THR A 155 -33.57 22.64 -1.89
CA THR A 155 -34.86 22.98 -1.25
C THR A 155 -34.77 24.06 -0.19
N ALA A 156 -33.59 24.42 0.29
CA ALA A 156 -33.48 25.21 1.51
C ALA A 156 -32.37 26.28 1.49
N SER A 157 -32.56 27.33 2.31
CA SER A 157 -31.70 28.52 2.39
C SER A 157 -30.23 28.21 2.70
N ARG A 158 -29.31 28.89 2.01
CA ARG A 158 -27.83 28.75 2.03
C ARG A 158 -27.12 28.42 3.35
N TYR A 159 -27.67 28.81 4.51
CA TYR A 159 -27.00 28.68 5.82
C TYR A 159 -27.71 27.78 6.83
N LYS A 160 -28.91 27.29 6.51
CA LYS A 160 -29.71 26.47 7.43
C LYS A 160 -29.68 24.98 7.09
N ASN A 161 -29.12 24.60 5.94
CA ASN A 161 -29.22 23.22 5.48
C ASN A 161 -28.24 22.35 6.23
N LYS A 162 -28.76 21.20 6.66
CA LYS A 162 -28.00 20.14 7.28
C LYS A 162 -28.31 18.86 6.53
N VAL A 163 -27.33 17.97 6.53
CA VAL A 163 -27.50 16.60 6.06
C VAL A 163 -27.34 15.66 7.24
N GLY A 164 -28.24 14.69 7.36
CA GLY A 164 -28.08 13.53 8.21
C GLY A 164 -26.96 12.65 7.65
N ILE A 165 -25.90 12.45 8.42
CA ILE A 165 -24.69 11.76 7.93
C ILE A 165 -24.97 10.26 7.72
N THR A 166 -25.79 9.65 8.57
CA THR A 166 -26.24 8.26 8.39
C THR A 166 -27.05 8.13 7.10
N ASP A 167 -28.03 8.99 6.88
CA ASP A 167 -28.87 8.97 5.67
C ASP A 167 -28.03 9.17 4.40
N LEU A 168 -27.02 10.04 4.44
CA LEU A 168 -26.08 10.20 3.34
C LEU A 168 -25.27 8.92 3.08
N ALA A 169 -24.74 8.29 4.13
CA ALA A 169 -24.00 7.04 4.01
C ALA A 169 -24.90 5.92 3.42
N GLU A 170 -26.15 5.80 3.87
CA GLU A 170 -27.12 4.84 3.35
C GLU A 170 -27.44 5.08 1.87
N ARG A 171 -27.65 6.34 1.46
CA ARG A 171 -27.84 6.70 0.05
C ARG A 171 -26.64 6.30 -0.80
N LEU A 172 -25.42 6.61 -0.35
CA LEU A 172 -24.18 6.24 -1.04
C LEU A 172 -24.02 4.71 -1.17
N LEU A 173 -24.59 3.96 -0.22
CA LEU A 173 -24.53 2.50 -0.15
C LEU A 173 -25.73 1.77 -0.76
N SER A 174 -26.75 2.48 -1.25
CA SER A 174 -28.01 1.89 -1.72
C SER A 174 -27.93 1.23 -3.10
N ASP A 175 -26.99 1.68 -3.94
CA ASP A 175 -26.85 1.26 -5.33
C ASP A 175 -25.52 0.49 -5.54
N ARG A 176 -25.29 -0.50 -4.67
CA ARG A 176 -24.08 -1.33 -4.72
C ARG A 176 -24.21 -2.38 -5.81
N HIS A 177 -23.29 -2.31 -6.75
CA HIS A 177 -23.07 -3.38 -7.71
C HIS A 177 -22.06 -4.36 -7.10
N GLU A 178 -22.50 -5.57 -6.77
CA GLU A 178 -21.61 -6.64 -6.35
C GLU A 178 -20.89 -7.21 -7.58
N PRO A 179 -19.55 -7.37 -7.53
CA PRO A 179 -18.81 -7.98 -8.61
C PRO A 179 -19.17 -9.47 -8.75
N VAL A 180 -18.98 -10.02 -9.95
CA VAL A 180 -19.27 -11.44 -10.23
C VAL A 180 -18.44 -12.35 -9.32
N GLN A 181 -17.20 -11.96 -9.05
CA GLN A 181 -16.31 -12.67 -8.14
C GLN A 181 -16.40 -12.11 -6.72
N GLY A 182 -16.50 -12.98 -5.71
CA GLY A 182 -16.44 -12.57 -4.31
C GLY A 182 -15.07 -11.99 -3.91
N PHE A 183 -15.06 -11.05 -2.97
CA PHE A 183 -13.85 -10.37 -2.48
C PHE A 183 -12.73 -11.35 -2.10
N GLN A 184 -13.04 -12.36 -1.29
CA GLN A 184 -12.06 -13.35 -0.81
C GLN A 184 -11.50 -14.22 -1.94
N ALA A 185 -12.33 -14.58 -2.92
CA ALA A 185 -11.90 -15.36 -4.08
C ALA A 185 -10.95 -14.53 -4.96
N ALA A 186 -11.25 -13.24 -5.18
CA ALA A 186 -10.38 -12.35 -5.95
C ALA A 186 -9.01 -12.17 -5.28
N LEU A 187 -8.98 -11.97 -3.95
CA LEU A 187 -7.72 -11.85 -3.21
C LEU A 187 -6.89 -13.15 -3.24
N ARG A 188 -7.53 -14.32 -3.08
CA ARG A 188 -6.86 -15.61 -3.24
C ARG A 188 -6.25 -15.75 -4.62
N ASP A 189 -7.02 -15.51 -5.68
CA ASP A 189 -6.58 -15.75 -7.05
C ASP A 189 -5.43 -14.83 -7.44
N GLN A 190 -5.46 -13.57 -6.98
CA GLN A 190 -4.33 -12.67 -7.11
C GLN A 190 -3.08 -13.17 -6.39
N LEU A 191 -3.19 -13.65 -5.14
CA LEU A 191 -2.03 -14.20 -4.43
C LEU A 191 -1.47 -15.41 -5.17
N LEU A 192 -2.32 -16.34 -5.63
CA LEU A 192 -1.86 -17.51 -6.39
C LEU A 192 -1.12 -17.09 -7.67
N ALA A 193 -1.69 -16.17 -8.45
CA ALA A 193 -1.04 -15.64 -9.64
C ALA A 193 0.31 -14.96 -9.33
N ARG A 194 0.40 -14.20 -8.23
CA ARG A 194 1.66 -13.58 -7.79
C ARG A 194 2.69 -14.60 -7.33
N ILE A 195 2.27 -15.64 -6.61
CA ILE A 195 3.15 -16.74 -6.17
C ILE A 195 3.69 -17.49 -7.39
N ASP A 196 2.83 -17.82 -8.36
CA ASP A 196 3.25 -18.56 -9.55
C ASP A 196 4.24 -17.75 -10.39
N LEU A 197 4.04 -16.43 -10.52
CA LEU A 197 5.03 -15.56 -11.17
C LEU A 197 6.34 -15.51 -10.40
N SER A 198 6.29 -15.27 -9.09
CA SER A 198 7.50 -15.19 -8.23
C SER A 198 8.28 -16.51 -8.23
N GLU A 199 7.61 -17.66 -8.26
CA GLU A 199 8.25 -18.97 -8.36
C GLU A 199 8.88 -19.19 -9.75
N ALA A 200 8.20 -18.78 -10.82
CA ALA A 200 8.74 -18.84 -12.18
C ALA A 200 9.99 -17.95 -12.32
N ASP A 201 9.95 -16.73 -11.78
CA ASP A 201 11.06 -15.79 -11.73
C ASP A 201 12.24 -16.38 -10.93
N PHE A 202 11.97 -16.99 -9.77
CA PHE A 202 12.99 -17.67 -9.00
C PHE A 202 13.60 -18.86 -9.75
N ALA A 203 12.80 -19.61 -10.53
CA ALA A 203 13.29 -20.76 -11.29
C ALA A 203 14.37 -20.39 -12.32
N ILE A 204 14.38 -19.15 -12.82
CA ILE A 204 15.44 -18.62 -13.71
C ILE A 204 16.80 -18.65 -13.03
N ILE A 205 16.85 -18.29 -11.74
CA ILE A 205 18.10 -18.16 -10.97
C ILE A 205 18.38 -19.35 -10.06
N ALA A 206 17.38 -20.22 -9.81
CA ALA A 206 17.40 -21.25 -8.77
C ALA A 206 18.65 -22.15 -8.81
N THR A 207 19.10 -22.50 -10.01
CA THR A 207 20.23 -23.42 -10.22
C THR A 207 21.56 -22.71 -10.49
N GLY A 208 21.59 -21.38 -10.35
CA GLY A 208 22.77 -20.55 -10.61
C GLY A 208 23.28 -20.64 -12.05
N ARG A 209 24.41 -19.99 -12.34
CA ARG A 209 25.01 -20.00 -13.70
C ARG A 209 25.53 -21.38 -14.11
N SER A 210 25.75 -22.26 -13.13
CA SER A 210 26.24 -23.62 -13.33
C SER A 210 25.13 -24.59 -13.78
N GLY A 211 23.87 -24.22 -13.57
CA GLY A 211 22.71 -25.12 -13.72
C GLY A 211 22.65 -26.23 -12.67
N LYS A 212 23.47 -26.17 -11.62
CA LYS A 212 23.66 -27.24 -10.62
C LYS A 212 23.61 -26.77 -9.17
N ASP A 213 23.43 -25.47 -8.92
CA ASP A 213 23.37 -24.95 -7.56
C ASP A 213 22.09 -25.47 -6.86
N ASP A 214 22.18 -25.71 -5.55
CA ASP A 214 21.02 -26.05 -4.74
C ASP A 214 20.10 -24.83 -4.59
N PRO A 215 18.78 -24.93 -4.89
CA PRO A 215 17.87 -23.79 -4.80
C PRO A 215 17.76 -23.16 -3.40
N HIS A 216 17.93 -23.93 -2.32
CA HIS A 216 17.88 -23.35 -0.97
C HIS A 216 19.13 -22.52 -0.67
N GLU A 217 20.31 -23.01 -1.05
CA GLU A 217 21.54 -22.23 -0.96
C GLU A 217 21.51 -21.00 -1.88
N THR A 218 20.96 -21.12 -3.10
CA THR A 218 20.73 -19.98 -3.99
C THR A 218 19.84 -18.92 -3.32
N LEU A 219 18.68 -19.31 -2.77
CA LEU A 219 17.78 -18.40 -2.08
C LEU A 219 18.47 -17.71 -0.88
N ARG A 220 19.28 -18.46 -0.13
CA ARG A 220 20.04 -17.90 1.00
C ARG A 220 21.06 -16.88 0.53
N ARG A 221 21.79 -17.19 -0.54
CA ARG A 221 22.84 -16.35 -1.11
C ARG A 221 22.29 -15.03 -1.64
N ILE A 222 21.22 -15.04 -2.44
CA ILE A 222 20.64 -13.80 -2.98
C ILE A 222 20.08 -12.89 -1.88
N GLN A 223 19.51 -13.46 -0.82
CA GLN A 223 19.06 -12.66 0.34
C GLN A 223 20.24 -12.03 1.08
N LEU A 224 21.32 -12.77 1.27
CA LEU A 224 22.53 -12.26 1.93
C LEU A 224 23.15 -11.12 1.11
N GLU A 225 23.24 -11.29 -0.21
CA GLU A 225 23.75 -10.27 -1.11
C GLU A 225 22.89 -9.00 -1.06
N HIS A 226 21.57 -9.14 -1.18
CA HIS A 226 20.63 -8.02 -1.08
C HIS A 226 20.76 -7.27 0.26
N ASP A 227 20.73 -7.98 1.39
CA ASP A 227 20.81 -7.36 2.72
C ASP A 227 22.18 -6.67 2.94
N THR A 228 23.26 -7.21 2.39
CA THR A 228 24.59 -6.59 2.46
C THR A 228 24.66 -5.30 1.67
N LEU A 229 24.05 -5.26 0.49
CA LEU A 229 23.96 -4.06 -0.32
C LEU A 229 23.10 -3.00 0.39
N GLU A 230 21.95 -3.37 0.95
CA GLU A 230 21.12 -2.46 1.75
C GLU A 230 21.91 -1.83 2.91
N GLU A 231 22.66 -2.64 3.66
CA GLU A 231 23.45 -2.14 4.79
C GLU A 231 24.62 -1.26 4.32
N LEU A 232 25.27 -1.60 3.20
CA LEU A 232 26.29 -0.75 2.62
C LEU A 232 25.73 0.62 2.20
N PHE A 233 24.58 0.65 1.51
CA PHE A 233 23.90 1.90 1.16
C PHE A 233 23.49 2.70 2.39
N LYS A 234 23.09 2.03 3.48
CA LYS A 234 22.79 2.68 4.75
C LYS A 234 24.03 3.31 5.39
N VAL A 235 25.13 2.55 5.51
CA VAL A 235 26.42 3.06 6.00
C VAL A 235 26.86 4.27 5.18
N ARG A 236 26.72 4.21 3.85
CA ARG A 236 27.06 5.34 2.98
C ARG A 236 26.20 6.56 3.23
N ARG A 237 24.87 6.40 3.26
CA ARG A 237 23.95 7.51 3.55
C ARG A 237 24.28 8.20 4.87
N ASP A 238 24.70 7.45 5.88
CA ASP A 238 25.07 8.02 7.18
C ASP A 238 26.43 8.73 7.14
N GLN A 239 27.40 8.21 6.38
CA GLN A 239 28.66 8.92 6.10
C GLN A 239 28.41 10.24 5.35
N ASP A 240 27.55 10.25 4.34
CA ASP A 240 27.25 11.45 3.57
C ASP A 240 26.49 12.50 4.40
N LYS A 241 25.56 12.08 5.26
CA LYS A 241 24.94 12.99 6.25
C LYS A 241 25.98 13.63 7.15
N GLU A 242 26.97 12.87 7.60
CA GLU A 242 28.05 13.38 8.45
C GLU A 242 28.99 14.32 7.69
N ARG A 243 29.31 14.02 6.42
CA ARG A 243 30.07 14.92 5.53
C ARG A 243 29.34 16.23 5.29
N ARG A 244 28.03 16.20 5.00
CA ARG A 244 27.18 17.40 4.87
C ARG A 244 27.21 18.26 6.14
N ARG A 245 27.12 17.63 7.32
CA ARG A 245 27.25 18.34 8.61
C ARG A 245 28.60 19.03 8.79
N ARG A 246 29.66 18.47 8.20
CA ARG A 246 31.03 19.02 8.20
C ARG A 246 31.32 19.98 7.04
N GLY A 247 30.34 20.27 6.18
CA GLY A 247 30.53 21.12 5.00
C GLY A 247 31.40 20.48 3.90
N LEU A 248 31.59 19.17 3.95
CA LEU A 248 32.34 18.42 2.94
C LEU A 248 31.41 17.97 1.81
N PRO A 249 31.89 17.91 0.55
CA PRO A 249 31.10 17.37 -0.55
C PRO A 249 30.80 15.89 -0.32
N GLU A 250 29.63 15.46 -0.79
CA GLU A 250 29.26 14.06 -0.87
C GLU A 250 30.26 13.29 -1.72
N GLN A 251 30.46 12.02 -1.38
CA GLN A 251 31.26 11.15 -2.21
C GLN A 251 30.27 10.19 -2.90
N PRO A 252 30.15 10.24 -4.24
CA PRO A 252 29.24 9.34 -4.94
C PRO A 252 29.66 7.89 -4.70
N LEU A 253 28.68 6.99 -4.64
CA LEU A 253 28.94 5.57 -4.69
C LEU A 253 29.18 5.21 -6.17
N ASP A 254 30.22 4.45 -6.46
CA ASP A 254 30.42 3.91 -7.80
C ASP A 254 29.46 2.73 -7.99
N GLU A 255 28.27 3.01 -8.55
CA GLU A 255 27.24 2.01 -8.82
C GLU A 255 27.75 0.89 -9.75
N ALA A 256 28.65 1.23 -10.70
CA ALA A 256 29.24 0.25 -11.60
C ALA A 256 30.17 -0.71 -10.83
N PHE A 257 31.00 -0.17 -9.92
CA PHE A 257 31.81 -1.01 -9.03
C PHE A 257 30.96 -1.94 -8.16
N MET A 258 29.82 -1.45 -7.65
CA MET A 258 28.94 -2.25 -6.81
C MET A 258 28.23 -3.38 -7.56
N SER A 259 27.80 -3.12 -8.79
CA SER A 259 27.25 -4.15 -9.67
C SER A 259 28.32 -5.21 -10.01
N MET A 260 29.56 -4.79 -10.29
CA MET A 260 30.69 -5.70 -10.56
C MET A 260 31.17 -6.48 -9.33
N ALA A 261 31.02 -5.92 -8.12
CA ALA A 261 31.42 -6.56 -6.87
C ALA A 261 30.54 -7.76 -6.47
N ARG A 262 29.40 -7.94 -7.15
CA ARG A 262 28.54 -9.13 -6.99
C ARG A 262 29.34 -10.38 -7.31
N TRP A 263 29.17 -11.42 -6.51
CA TRP A 263 29.92 -12.67 -6.62
C TRP A 263 31.42 -12.58 -6.32
N MET A 264 31.95 -11.40 -5.99
CA MET A 264 33.35 -11.24 -5.63
C MET A 264 33.57 -11.57 -4.14
N PRO A 265 34.76 -12.07 -3.75
CA PRO A 265 35.13 -12.32 -2.36
C PRO A 265 34.98 -11.09 -1.44
N ILE A 266 34.98 -9.88 -2.00
CA ILE A 266 34.79 -8.63 -1.24
C ILE A 266 33.44 -8.58 -0.54
N LEU A 267 32.37 -9.13 -1.15
CA LEU A 267 31.07 -9.22 -0.48
C LEU A 267 31.11 -10.22 0.66
N VAL A 268 31.86 -11.32 0.54
CA VAL A 268 32.02 -12.30 1.64
C VAL A 268 32.71 -11.66 2.85
N GLU A 269 33.76 -10.87 2.64
CA GLU A 269 34.42 -10.12 3.70
C GLU A 269 33.48 -9.07 4.33
N LEU A 270 32.78 -8.30 3.48
CA LEU A 270 31.81 -7.30 3.92
C LEU A 270 30.66 -7.93 4.73
N ASN A 271 30.17 -9.10 4.33
CA ASN A 271 29.14 -9.85 5.08
C ASN A 271 29.61 -10.13 6.52
N GLY A 272 30.85 -10.60 6.67
CA GLY A 272 31.42 -10.90 8.00
C GLY A 272 31.52 -9.67 8.90
N ARG A 273 31.70 -8.48 8.31
CA ARG A 273 31.80 -7.20 9.05
C ARG A 273 30.44 -6.55 9.31
N LEU A 274 29.58 -6.51 8.30
CA LEU A 274 28.31 -5.77 8.33
C LEU A 274 27.19 -6.59 8.97
N LEU A 275 27.19 -7.91 8.82
CA LEU A 275 26.08 -8.77 9.22
C LEU A 275 26.51 -10.00 10.06
N PRO A 276 27.23 -9.82 11.20
CA PRO A 276 27.76 -10.92 12.00
C PRO A 276 26.69 -11.82 12.66
N ARG A 277 25.42 -11.40 12.66
CA ARG A 277 24.27 -12.15 13.19
C ARG A 277 23.19 -12.35 12.15
N TRP A 278 23.56 -12.29 10.87
CA TRP A 278 22.63 -12.39 9.77
C TRP A 278 21.78 -13.67 9.84
N ARG A 279 20.50 -13.53 9.52
CA ARG A 279 19.58 -14.64 9.31
C ARG A 279 18.75 -14.33 8.07
N PRO A 280 18.56 -15.31 7.17
CA PRO A 280 17.72 -15.10 6.00
C PRO A 280 16.28 -14.78 6.44
N LYS A 281 15.63 -13.87 5.73
CA LYS A 281 14.20 -13.57 5.94
C LYS A 281 13.36 -14.81 5.61
N GLN A 282 13.76 -15.56 4.57
CA GLN A 282 13.20 -16.84 4.16
C GLN A 282 14.27 -17.95 4.25
N ALA A 283 14.17 -18.81 5.26
CA ALA A 283 15.10 -19.92 5.46
C ALA A 283 14.80 -21.12 4.54
N ARG A 284 13.61 -21.17 3.92
CA ARG A 284 13.16 -22.21 3.00
C ARG A 284 12.40 -21.54 1.85
N LEU A 285 12.25 -22.26 0.74
CA LEU A 285 11.41 -21.82 -0.38
C LEU A 285 9.98 -21.57 0.13
N PRO A 286 9.43 -20.35 -0.03
CA PRO A 286 8.19 -19.98 0.64
C PRO A 286 6.93 -20.27 -0.18
N PHE A 287 7.07 -20.75 -1.42
CA PHE A 287 5.97 -20.85 -2.38
C PHE A 287 4.82 -21.76 -1.92
N GLU A 288 5.10 -22.99 -1.45
CA GLU A 288 4.04 -23.89 -0.97
C GLU A 288 3.36 -23.39 0.33
N PRO A 289 4.11 -22.91 1.36
CA PRO A 289 3.51 -22.20 2.49
C PRO A 289 2.61 -21.02 2.06
N TRP A 290 3.05 -20.20 1.10
CA TRP A 290 2.25 -19.09 0.58
C TRP A 290 1.00 -19.57 -0.15
N ARG A 291 1.06 -20.64 -0.96
CA ARG A 291 -0.14 -21.21 -1.62
C ARG A 291 -1.16 -21.69 -0.60
N LYS A 292 -0.71 -22.32 0.49
CA LYS A 292 -1.60 -22.72 1.60
C LYS A 292 -2.24 -21.51 2.25
N GLN A 293 -1.49 -20.44 2.50
CA GLN A 293 -2.01 -19.19 3.07
C GLN A 293 -2.99 -18.49 2.11
N ALA A 294 -2.68 -18.41 0.83
CA ALA A 294 -3.54 -17.85 -0.21
C ALA A 294 -4.88 -18.62 -0.29
N ARG A 295 -4.85 -19.95 -0.30
CA ARG A 295 -6.07 -20.77 -0.25
C ARG A 295 -6.90 -20.49 1.00
N ALA A 296 -6.25 -20.32 2.16
CA ALA A 296 -6.94 -19.98 3.41
C ALA A 296 -7.65 -18.62 3.33
N VAL A 297 -7.03 -17.60 2.73
CA VAL A 297 -7.65 -16.28 2.45
C VAL A 297 -8.99 -16.44 1.73
N GLY A 298 -9.08 -17.34 0.74
CA GLY A 298 -10.30 -17.58 -0.02
C GLY A 298 -11.45 -18.26 0.75
N THR A 299 -11.18 -18.83 1.93
CA THR A 299 -12.17 -19.58 2.74
C THR A 299 -12.74 -18.78 3.92
N LYS A 300 -12.19 -17.59 4.18
CA LYS A 300 -12.53 -16.80 5.35
C LYS A 300 -13.82 -16.00 5.18
N THR A 301 -14.56 -15.86 6.27
CA THR A 301 -15.79 -15.05 6.32
C THR A 301 -15.51 -13.62 6.77
N ASP A 302 -14.55 -13.42 7.68
CA ASP A 302 -14.16 -12.08 8.15
C ASP A 302 -13.36 -11.34 7.06
N THR A 303 -13.96 -10.28 6.52
CA THR A 303 -13.39 -9.47 5.45
C THR A 303 -12.13 -8.71 5.89
N LEU A 304 -12.09 -8.17 7.11
CA LEU A 304 -10.94 -7.39 7.58
C LEU A 304 -9.77 -8.31 7.90
N GLN A 305 -10.04 -9.48 8.51
CA GLN A 305 -9.00 -10.48 8.71
C GLN A 305 -8.47 -11.03 7.38
N THR A 306 -9.33 -11.20 6.39
CA THR A 306 -8.93 -11.63 5.04
C THR A 306 -8.02 -10.59 4.39
N LEU A 307 -8.34 -9.31 4.51
CA LEU A 307 -7.51 -8.20 4.02
C LEU A 307 -6.14 -8.17 4.71
N ASP A 308 -6.10 -8.28 6.04
CA ASP A 308 -4.86 -8.30 6.83
C ASP A 308 -3.93 -9.46 6.38
N GLU A 309 -4.48 -10.65 6.14
CA GLU A 309 -3.69 -11.79 5.66
C GLU A 309 -3.26 -11.66 4.20
N PHE A 310 -4.15 -11.17 3.34
CA PHE A 310 -3.82 -10.90 1.94
C PHE A 310 -2.63 -9.95 1.83
N ASP A 311 -2.70 -8.81 2.52
CA ASP A 311 -1.65 -7.79 2.48
C ASP A 311 -0.34 -8.29 3.13
N ARG A 312 -0.42 -9.12 4.17
CA ARG A 312 0.78 -9.77 4.74
C ARG A 312 1.48 -10.66 3.71
N VAL A 313 0.76 -11.61 3.10
CA VAL A 313 1.34 -12.55 2.13
C VAL A 313 1.84 -11.81 0.90
N LEU A 314 1.08 -10.84 0.40
CA LEU A 314 1.50 -10.03 -0.75
C LEU A 314 2.83 -9.31 -0.49
N ARG A 315 3.03 -8.73 0.70
CA ARG A 315 4.30 -8.08 1.04
C ARG A 315 5.46 -9.06 1.17
N GLU A 316 5.21 -10.27 1.66
CA GLU A 316 6.24 -11.32 1.69
C GLU A 316 6.69 -11.70 0.27
N ILE A 317 5.76 -11.75 -0.68
CA ILE A 317 6.04 -11.97 -2.11
C ILE A 317 6.81 -10.77 -2.70
N GLU A 318 6.29 -9.55 -2.53
CA GLU A 318 6.91 -8.32 -3.04
C GLU A 318 8.36 -8.16 -2.55
N LEU A 319 8.62 -8.51 -1.28
CA LEU A 319 9.96 -8.47 -0.71
C LEU A 319 10.90 -9.50 -1.37
N LEU A 320 10.42 -10.70 -1.68
CA LEU A 320 11.23 -11.68 -2.39
C LEU A 320 11.46 -11.25 -3.84
N ASP A 321 10.44 -10.72 -4.52
CA ASP A 321 10.56 -10.19 -5.88
C ASP A 321 11.62 -9.08 -5.95
N GLU A 322 11.68 -8.19 -4.96
CA GLU A 322 12.71 -7.15 -4.85
C GLU A 322 14.12 -7.74 -4.65
N VAL A 323 14.25 -8.79 -3.84
CA VAL A 323 15.52 -9.51 -3.65
C VAL A 323 15.98 -10.20 -4.94
N MET A 324 15.05 -10.70 -5.74
CA MET A 324 15.34 -11.47 -6.97
C MET A 324 15.56 -10.62 -8.21
N ALA A 325 15.09 -9.37 -8.24
CA ALA A 325 15.07 -8.53 -9.44
C ALA A 325 16.43 -8.46 -10.14
N GLU A 326 17.48 -8.06 -9.42
CA GLU A 326 18.81 -7.89 -10.03
C GLU A 326 19.52 -9.23 -10.34
N PRO A 327 19.46 -10.28 -9.48
CA PRO A 327 19.93 -11.61 -9.87
C PRO A 327 19.28 -12.17 -11.14
N ILE A 328 18.01 -11.88 -11.40
CA ILE A 328 17.31 -12.29 -12.62
C ILE A 328 17.88 -11.54 -13.83
N ASP A 329 18.03 -10.22 -13.74
CA ASP A 329 18.63 -9.41 -14.80
C ASP A 329 20.07 -9.88 -15.11
N ASP A 330 20.87 -10.16 -14.08
CA ASP A 330 22.22 -10.72 -14.20
C ASP A 330 22.23 -12.07 -14.94
N MET A 331 21.24 -12.93 -14.68
CA MET A 331 21.12 -14.24 -15.33
C MET A 331 20.71 -14.11 -16.80
N HIS A 332 19.79 -13.20 -17.12
CA HIS A 332 19.42 -12.92 -18.50
C HIS A 332 20.62 -12.40 -19.31
N GLY A 333 21.41 -11.47 -18.74
CA GLY A 333 22.63 -10.97 -19.38
C GLY A 333 23.65 -12.09 -19.62
N TRP A 334 23.80 -13.02 -18.68
CA TRP A 334 24.65 -14.19 -18.84
C TRP A 334 24.19 -15.13 -19.96
N HIS A 335 22.90 -15.44 -20.04
CA HIS A 335 22.35 -16.28 -21.09
C HIS A 335 22.53 -15.65 -22.48
N GLN A 336 22.26 -14.35 -22.63
CA GLN A 336 22.49 -13.63 -23.88
C GLN A 336 23.97 -13.72 -24.31
N HIS A 337 24.90 -13.47 -23.38
CA HIS A 337 26.33 -13.58 -23.66
C HIS A 337 26.72 -14.98 -24.15
N MET A 338 26.17 -16.02 -23.52
CA MET A 338 26.42 -17.40 -23.93
C MET A 338 25.89 -17.72 -25.32
N GLU A 339 24.71 -17.21 -25.68
CA GLU A 339 24.13 -17.36 -27.02
C GLU A 339 25.00 -16.67 -28.08
N ASP A 340 25.45 -15.44 -27.81
CA ASP A 340 26.32 -14.68 -28.72
C ASP A 340 27.64 -15.43 -28.98
N VAL A 341 28.28 -15.95 -27.92
CA VAL A 341 29.52 -16.75 -28.01
C VAL A 341 29.30 -18.04 -28.80
N MET A 342 28.11 -18.66 -28.71
CA MET A 342 27.79 -19.86 -29.49
C MET A 342 27.55 -19.54 -30.97
N MET A 343 26.97 -18.38 -31.28
CA MET A 343 26.73 -17.92 -32.65
C MET A 343 28.03 -17.54 -33.36
N ASP A 344 28.96 -16.88 -32.68
CA ASP A 344 30.29 -16.52 -33.24
C ASP A 344 31.16 -17.74 -33.56
N ARG A 345 30.85 -18.91 -32.99
CA ARG A 345 31.57 -20.18 -33.21
C ARG A 345 31.00 -21.02 -34.35
N ARG A 346 29.87 -20.63 -34.95
CA ARG A 346 29.24 -21.29 -36.09
C ARG A 346 29.64 -20.59 -37.39
#